data_AF-A0A1V6PY95-F1
#
_entry.id   AF-A0A1V6PY95-F1
#
_cell.length_a   1.000
_cell.length_b   1.000
_cell.length_c   1.000
_cell.angle_alpha   90.00
_cell.angle_beta   90.00
_cell.angle_gamma   90.00
#
_symmetry.space_group_name_H-M   'P 1'
#
loop_
_entity.id
_entity.type
_entity.pdbx_description
1 polymer ?
#
loop_
_entity_poly.entity_id
_entity_poly.type
_entity_poly.pdbx_seq_one_letter_code
_entity_poly.pdbx_strand_id
1 'polypeptide(L)'
;MGFITRAYILKLNALVQYVGGQPEGSKANLQVLILHLGLHSFILARFNRRWVQLWTPFKEATRFIMRYSRYFRFFASSLLPVAWGIAPLFMLWKGACMISGSAYPIMVVSSESMEPAFRRGDLILLWNQQEHIRAGDIPVVWFPGRPLPMVHRAIKVSYQITNQSEPAAYTD
;
A
#
# COMPACT_ATOMS: atom_id res chain seq x y z
N MET A 1 -25.41 -9.24 -11.91
CA MET A 1 -26.75 -8.62 -11.77
C MET A 1 -27.49 -8.87 -13.08
N GLY A 2 -28.25 -9.97 -13.15
CA GLY A 2 -28.88 -10.47 -14.38
C GLY A 2 -30.23 -9.79 -14.64
N PHE A 3 -30.41 -9.23 -15.83
CA PHE A 3 -31.68 -8.65 -16.25
C PHE A 3 -32.56 -9.70 -16.96
N ILE A 4 -33.74 -9.87 -16.38
CA ILE A 4 -34.81 -10.80 -16.75
C ILE A 4 -35.20 -10.61 -18.22
N THR A 5 -34.89 -11.60 -19.07
CA THR A 5 -35.30 -11.64 -20.50
C THR A 5 -36.42 -12.68 -20.75
N ARG A 6 -37.02 -13.22 -19.70
CA ARG A 6 -38.09 -14.24 -19.80
C ARG A 6 -39.37 -13.73 -19.17
N ALA A 7 -40.35 -13.30 -19.96
CA ALA A 7 -41.74 -13.17 -19.48
C ALA A 7 -42.85 -13.15 -20.53
N TYR A 8 -42.61 -12.91 -21.83
CA TYR A 8 -43.72 -12.54 -22.73
C TYR A 8 -44.10 -13.53 -23.86
N ILE A 9 -43.36 -14.62 -24.05
CA ILE A 9 -43.65 -15.56 -25.15
C ILE A 9 -44.86 -16.48 -24.84
N LEU A 10 -45.22 -16.66 -23.56
CA LEU A 10 -46.18 -17.70 -23.15
C LEU A 10 -47.67 -17.34 -23.27
N LYS A 11 -48.07 -16.08 -23.49
CA LYS A 11 -49.49 -15.71 -23.54
C LYS A 11 -50.10 -15.52 -24.94
N LEU A 12 -49.29 -15.52 -26.00
CA LEU A 12 -49.82 -15.34 -27.36
C LEU A 12 -50.61 -16.54 -27.87
N ASN A 13 -50.16 -17.77 -27.56
CA ASN A 13 -50.79 -18.98 -28.10
C ASN A 13 -52.16 -19.27 -27.47
N ALA A 14 -52.35 -18.95 -26.18
CA ALA A 14 -53.62 -19.14 -25.47
C ALA A 14 -54.71 -18.16 -25.94
N LEU A 15 -54.31 -16.95 -26.35
CA LEU A 15 -55.26 -15.92 -26.78
C LEU A 15 -55.73 -16.18 -28.22
N VAL A 16 -54.88 -16.76 -29.07
CA VAL A 16 -55.26 -17.25 -30.41
C VAL A 16 -56.30 -18.36 -30.35
N GLN A 17 -56.23 -19.26 -29.36
CA GLN A 17 -57.23 -20.31 -29.18
C GLN A 17 -58.58 -19.79 -28.67
N TYR A 18 -58.60 -18.72 -27.88
CA TYR A 18 -59.85 -18.09 -27.42
C TYR A 18 -60.62 -17.39 -28.56
N VAL A 19 -59.91 -16.92 -29.60
CA VAL A 19 -60.50 -16.24 -30.77
C VAL A 19 -61.20 -17.21 -31.73
N GLY A 20 -60.94 -18.51 -31.65
CA GLY A 20 -61.55 -19.52 -32.54
C GLY A 20 -63.02 -19.85 -32.26
N GLY A 21 -63.68 -19.22 -31.27
CA GLY A 21 -64.98 -19.67 -30.76
C GLY A 21 -66.03 -18.60 -30.43
N GLN A 22 -66.15 -17.50 -31.19
CA GLN A 22 -67.22 -16.50 -30.97
C GLN A 22 -67.92 -16.03 -32.28
N PRO A 23 -69.26 -15.84 -32.26
CA PRO A 23 -70.08 -15.56 -33.44
C PRO A 23 -69.94 -14.13 -33.98
N GLU A 24 -70.40 -13.94 -35.22
CA GLU A 24 -70.02 -12.93 -36.22
C GLU A 24 -70.14 -11.43 -35.86
N GLY A 25 -70.69 -11.03 -34.70
CA GLY A 25 -70.79 -9.62 -34.27
C GLY A 25 -69.56 -9.05 -33.54
N SER A 26 -68.57 -9.89 -33.20
CA SER A 26 -67.42 -9.54 -32.33
C SER A 26 -66.11 -9.27 -33.09
N LYS A 27 -66.14 -9.20 -34.43
CA LYS A 27 -64.90 -9.07 -35.23
C LYS A 27 -64.28 -7.67 -35.12
N ALA A 28 -65.09 -6.61 -35.01
CA ALA A 28 -64.61 -5.24 -34.88
C ALA A 28 -63.93 -4.97 -33.52
N ASN A 29 -64.52 -5.45 -32.42
CA ASN A 29 -63.95 -5.30 -31.08
C ASN A 29 -62.67 -6.14 -30.89
N LEU A 30 -62.59 -7.32 -31.52
CA LEU A 30 -61.39 -8.15 -31.53
C LEU A 30 -60.24 -7.52 -32.32
N GLN A 31 -60.50 -6.89 -33.47
CA GLN A 31 -59.47 -6.17 -34.22
C GLN A 31 -58.91 -4.98 -33.44
N VAL A 32 -59.78 -4.22 -32.76
CA VAL A 32 -59.37 -3.10 -31.90
C VAL A 32 -58.53 -3.58 -30.71
N LEU A 33 -58.89 -4.71 -30.09
CA LEU A 33 -58.13 -5.29 -28.98
C LEU A 33 -56.73 -5.76 -29.42
N ILE A 34 -56.62 -6.41 -30.59
CA ILE A 34 -55.33 -6.84 -31.16
C ILE A 34 -54.44 -5.64 -31.50
N LEU A 35 -55.02 -4.58 -32.09
CA LEU A 35 -54.33 -3.31 -32.35
C LEU A 35 -53.81 -2.66 -31.06
N HIS A 36 -54.63 -2.63 -30.00
CA HIS A 36 -54.24 -2.04 -28.72
C HIS A 36 -53.15 -2.84 -28.00
N LEU A 37 -53.22 -4.17 -28.02
CA LEU A 37 -52.18 -5.06 -27.45
C LEU A 37 -50.86 -5.00 -28.25
N GLY A 38 -50.95 -4.90 -29.58
CA GLY A 38 -49.80 -4.68 -30.46
C GLY A 38 -49.13 -3.33 -30.21
N LEU A 39 -49.92 -2.28 -30.04
CA LEU A 39 -49.45 -0.94 -29.72
C LEU A 39 -48.76 -0.88 -28.35
N HIS A 40 -49.36 -1.48 -27.32
CA HIS A 40 -48.75 -1.58 -26.00
C HIS A 40 -47.41 -2.33 -26.05
N SER A 41 -47.34 -3.45 -26.75
CA SER A 41 -46.10 -4.22 -26.91
C SER A 41 -45.03 -3.44 -27.67
N PHE A 42 -45.43 -2.68 -28.70
CA PHE A 42 -44.52 -1.85 -29.50
C PHE A 42 -43.98 -0.65 -28.71
N ILE A 43 -44.83 0.04 -27.94
CA ILE A 43 -44.43 1.17 -27.09
C ILE A 43 -43.48 0.70 -25.99
N LEU A 44 -43.78 -0.41 -25.31
CA LEU A 44 -42.91 -0.98 -24.29
C LEU A 44 -41.57 -1.45 -24.87
N ALA A 45 -41.57 -2.06 -26.06
CA ALA A 45 -40.35 -2.46 -26.74
C ALA A 45 -39.47 -1.25 -27.13
N ARG A 46 -40.10 -0.16 -27.60
CA ARG A 46 -39.40 1.08 -27.96
C ARG A 46 -38.87 1.84 -26.74
N PHE A 47 -39.64 1.83 -25.65
CA PHE A 47 -39.22 2.38 -24.36
C PHE A 47 -37.98 1.62 -23.84
N ASN A 48 -38.05 0.30 -23.74
CA ASN A 48 -36.93 -0.51 -23.24
C ASN A 48 -35.65 -0.30 -24.08
N ARG A 49 -35.78 -0.27 -25.41
CA ARG A 49 -34.62 -0.09 -26.30
C ARG A 49 -33.95 1.29 -26.11
N ARG A 50 -34.74 2.35 -25.87
CA ARG A 50 -34.24 3.71 -25.63
C ARG A 50 -33.62 3.87 -24.23
N TRP A 51 -34.20 3.24 -23.21
CA TRP A 51 -33.63 3.24 -21.86
C TRP A 51 -32.32 2.45 -21.76
N VAL A 52 -32.18 1.37 -22.52
CA VAL A 52 -30.92 0.61 -22.58
C VAL A 52 -29.80 1.46 -23.17
N GLN A 53 -30.08 2.24 -24.23
CA GLN A 53 -29.10 3.16 -24.86
C GLN A 53 -28.73 4.33 -23.95
N LEU A 54 -29.65 4.81 -23.11
CA LEU A 54 -29.34 5.84 -22.11
C LEU A 54 -28.42 5.31 -20.99
N TRP A 55 -28.46 4.00 -20.71
CA TRP A 55 -27.67 3.36 -19.67
C TRP A 55 -26.30 2.80 -20.13
N THR A 56 -26.00 2.77 -21.43
CA THR A 56 -24.68 2.32 -21.92
C THR A 56 -23.51 3.22 -21.51
N PRO A 57 -23.57 4.57 -21.58
CA PRO A 57 -22.43 5.41 -21.20
C PRO A 57 -22.11 5.30 -19.70
N PHE A 58 -23.14 5.16 -18.86
CA PHE A 58 -22.96 4.94 -17.42
C PHE A 58 -22.30 3.59 -17.11
N LYS A 59 -22.66 2.53 -17.84
CA LYS A 59 -22.03 1.20 -17.75
C LYS A 59 -20.59 1.19 -18.26
N GLU A 60 -20.21 2.13 -19.11
CA GLU A 60 -18.84 2.30 -19.60
C GLU A 60 -17.99 3.06 -18.60
N ALA A 61 -18.48 4.19 -18.08
CA ALA A 61 -17.81 4.96 -17.04
C ALA A 61 -17.49 4.10 -15.80
N THR A 62 -18.44 3.28 -15.36
CA THR A 62 -18.24 2.35 -14.24
C THR A 62 -17.24 1.24 -14.54
N ARG A 63 -17.16 0.74 -15.80
CA ARG A 63 -16.14 -0.22 -16.22
C ARG A 63 -14.74 0.38 -16.24
N PHE A 64 -14.58 1.65 -16.62
CA PHE A 64 -13.29 2.35 -16.56
C PHE A 64 -12.80 2.51 -15.12
N ILE A 65 -13.67 2.95 -14.21
CA ILE A 65 -13.34 3.08 -12.77
C ILE A 65 -12.97 1.72 -12.19
N MET A 66 -13.72 0.67 -12.53
CA MET A 66 -13.47 -0.69 -12.05
C MET A 66 -12.20 -1.32 -12.66
N ARG A 67 -11.79 -0.89 -13.87
CA ARG A 67 -10.52 -1.28 -14.50
C ARG A 67 -9.33 -0.65 -13.77
N TYR A 68 -9.41 0.65 -13.46
CA TYR A 68 -8.36 1.36 -12.70
C TYR A 68 -8.15 0.75 -11.30
N SER A 69 -9.26 0.41 -10.60
CA SER A 69 -9.22 -0.29 -9.31
C SER A 69 -8.52 -1.66 -9.36
N ARG A 70 -8.55 -2.36 -10.51
CA ARG A 70 -7.94 -3.69 -10.64
C ARG A 70 -6.41 -3.60 -10.73
N TYR A 71 -5.88 -2.59 -11.40
CA TYR A 71 -4.43 -2.30 -11.41
C TYR A 71 -3.93 -1.89 -10.03
N PHE A 72 -4.69 -1.02 -9.33
CA PHE A 72 -4.32 -0.62 -7.96
C PHE A 72 -4.26 -1.79 -6.98
N ARG A 73 -5.27 -2.68 -7.03
CA ARG A 73 -5.29 -3.88 -6.17
C ARG A 73 -4.13 -4.83 -6.45
N PHE A 74 -3.79 -5.04 -7.72
CA PHE A 74 -2.65 -5.88 -8.10
C PHE A 74 -1.33 -5.29 -7.60
N PHE A 75 -1.14 -3.97 -7.75
CA PHE A 75 0.04 -3.28 -7.25
C PHE A 75 0.14 -3.32 -5.73
N ALA A 76 -0.97 -3.07 -5.02
CA ALA A 76 -1.03 -3.17 -3.56
C ALA A 76 -0.72 -4.58 -3.07
N SER A 77 -1.29 -5.63 -3.69
CA SER A 77 -0.99 -7.02 -3.31
C SER A 77 0.46 -7.42 -3.53
N SER A 78 1.15 -6.79 -4.48
CA SER A 78 2.56 -7.05 -4.74
C SER A 78 3.50 -6.28 -3.80
N LEU A 79 3.13 -5.06 -3.40
CA LEU A 79 3.93 -4.24 -2.48
C LEU A 79 3.81 -4.69 -1.02
N LEU A 80 2.63 -5.14 -0.60
CA LEU A 80 2.37 -5.48 0.80
C LEU A 80 3.33 -6.55 1.36
N PRO A 81 3.62 -7.68 0.67
CA PRO A 81 4.56 -8.69 1.15
C PRO A 81 6.00 -8.18 1.23
N VAL A 82 6.41 -7.35 0.27
CA VAL A 82 7.75 -6.75 0.25
C VAL A 82 7.90 -5.80 1.43
N ALA A 83 6.92 -4.92 1.63
CA ALA A 83 6.87 -4.01 2.78
C ALA A 83 6.89 -4.77 4.11
N TRP A 84 6.13 -5.87 4.20
CA TRP A 84 6.09 -6.73 5.39
C TRP A 84 7.44 -7.37 5.70
N GLY A 85 8.22 -7.75 4.69
CA GLY A 85 9.55 -8.32 4.88
C GLY A 85 10.63 -7.30 5.28
N ILE A 86 10.62 -6.12 4.67
CA ILE A 86 11.63 -5.08 4.93
C ILE A 86 11.37 -4.29 6.22
N ALA A 87 10.10 -4.15 6.63
CA ALA A 87 9.72 -3.42 7.84
C ALA A 87 10.41 -3.94 9.12
N PRO A 88 10.40 -5.25 9.45
CA PRO A 88 11.06 -5.75 10.64
C PRO A 88 12.58 -5.64 10.56
N LEU A 89 13.18 -5.79 9.37
CA LEU A 89 14.63 -5.59 9.19
C LEU A 89 15.02 -4.14 9.50
N PHE A 90 14.24 -3.18 9.00
CA PHE A 90 14.43 -1.76 9.29
C PHE A 90 14.17 -1.43 10.77
N MET A 91 13.10 -1.97 11.36
CA MET A 91 12.81 -1.80 12.79
C MET A 91 13.91 -2.38 13.67
N LEU A 92 14.47 -3.54 13.31
CA LEU A 92 15.58 -4.18 14.01
C LEU A 92 16.84 -3.32 13.92
N TRP A 93 17.16 -2.78 12.74
CA TRP A 93 18.27 -1.87 12.57
C TRP A 93 18.12 -0.60 13.42
N LYS A 94 16.94 0.05 13.36
CA LYS A 94 16.66 1.25 14.16
C LYS A 94 16.64 0.94 15.65
N GLY A 95 16.11 -0.21 16.04
CA GLY A 95 16.15 -0.71 17.42
C GLY A 95 17.58 -0.91 17.90
N ALA A 96 18.44 -1.53 17.10
CA ALA A 96 19.86 -1.66 17.40
C ALA A 96 20.54 -0.30 17.57
N CYS A 97 20.26 0.69 16.70
CA CYS A 97 20.77 2.05 16.86
C CYS A 97 20.32 2.69 18.20
N MET A 98 19.06 2.50 18.59
CA MET A 98 18.51 3.06 19.83
C MET A 98 19.10 2.38 21.07
N ILE A 99 19.24 1.06 21.05
CA ILE A 99 19.83 0.29 22.16
C ILE A 99 21.31 0.65 22.31
N SER A 100 22.08 0.63 21.22
CA SER A 100 23.51 0.93 21.29
C SER A 100 23.85 2.39 21.58
N GLY A 101 22.89 3.33 21.46
CA GLY A 101 23.18 4.76 21.57
C GLY A 101 24.12 5.30 20.48
N SER A 102 24.21 4.58 19.35
CA SER A 102 25.10 4.89 18.23
C SER A 102 24.33 4.83 16.91
N ALA A 103 24.65 5.74 15.98
CA ALA A 103 24.09 5.74 14.63
C ALA A 103 24.48 4.48 13.83
N TYR A 104 25.61 3.87 14.20
CA TYR A 104 26.18 2.68 13.57
C TYR A 104 26.44 1.63 14.67
N PRO A 105 25.47 0.78 15.00
CA PRO A 105 25.61 -0.22 16.06
C PRO A 105 26.59 -1.34 15.71
N ILE A 106 26.84 -1.57 14.41
CA ILE A 106 27.71 -2.64 13.89
C ILE A 106 28.68 -2.06 12.86
N MET A 107 29.96 -2.39 12.98
CA MET A 107 31.03 -1.98 12.04
C MET A 107 31.98 -3.15 11.78
N VAL A 108 32.65 -3.15 10.62
CA VAL A 108 33.68 -4.13 10.27
C VAL A 108 35.08 -3.51 10.37
N VAL A 109 36.04 -4.27 10.89
CA VAL A 109 37.45 -3.88 10.96
C VAL A 109 38.08 -4.00 9.58
N SER A 110 38.40 -2.86 8.97
CA SER A 110 39.06 -2.82 7.67
C SER A 110 40.60 -2.86 7.74
N SER A 111 41.19 -2.64 8.92
CA SER A 111 42.65 -2.51 9.09
C SER A 111 43.15 -3.23 10.35
N GLU A 112 44.26 -3.96 10.24
CA GLU A 112 44.88 -4.75 11.31
C GLU A 112 45.73 -3.91 12.28
N SER A 113 45.29 -2.71 12.68
CA SER A 113 46.11 -1.84 13.53
C SER A 113 46.12 -2.25 15.02
N MET A 114 45.31 -3.23 15.41
CA MET A 114 45.11 -3.68 16.78
C MET A 114 45.35 -5.19 16.95
N GLU A 115 46.14 -5.80 16.06
CA GLU A 115 46.56 -7.20 16.22
C GLU A 115 47.35 -7.37 17.53
N PRO A 116 47.13 -8.45 18.33
CA PRO A 116 46.32 -9.65 18.08
C PRO A 116 44.83 -9.56 18.46
N ALA A 117 44.37 -8.45 19.02
CA ALA A 117 43.02 -8.32 19.56
C ALA A 117 41.93 -8.19 18.48
N PHE A 118 42.27 -7.61 17.32
CA PHE A 118 41.36 -7.52 16.17
C PHE A 118 42.07 -7.90 14.88
N ARG A 119 41.38 -8.68 14.04
CA ARG A 119 41.82 -9.07 12.71
C ARG A 119 40.96 -8.41 11.64
N ARG A 120 41.48 -8.38 10.41
CA ARG A 120 40.72 -7.88 9.26
C ARG A 120 39.46 -8.72 9.06
N GLY A 121 38.31 -8.05 9.01
CA GLY A 121 37.01 -8.71 8.84
C GLY A 121 36.24 -8.96 10.14
N ASP A 122 36.81 -8.65 11.30
CA ASP A 122 36.10 -8.76 12.57
C ASP A 122 34.96 -7.75 12.66
N LEU A 123 33.85 -8.16 13.30
CA LEU A 123 32.69 -7.32 13.56
C LEU A 123 32.82 -6.68 14.95
N ILE A 124 32.78 -5.34 14.98
CA ILE A 124 32.73 -4.54 16.21
C ILE A 124 31.28 -4.11 16.43
N LEU A 125 30.76 -4.43 17.61
CA LEU A 125 29.51 -3.89 18.12
C LEU A 125 29.82 -2.63 18.93
N LEU A 126 29.23 -1.50 18.54
CA LEU A 126 29.38 -0.25 19.26
C LEU A 126 28.33 -0.18 20.37
N TRP A 127 28.79 0.08 21.59
CA TRP A 127 27.95 0.28 22.76
C TRP A 127 28.27 1.64 23.40
N ASN A 128 27.48 2.64 23.06
CA ASN A 128 27.65 4.04 23.48
C ASN A 128 26.60 4.46 24.51
N GLN A 129 26.36 3.61 25.52
CA GLN A 129 25.50 3.97 26.66
C GLN A 129 26.27 4.55 27.85
N GLN A 130 27.61 4.49 27.83
CA GLN A 130 28.44 4.95 28.92
C GLN A 130 28.83 6.41 28.68
N GLU A 131 28.58 7.27 29.67
CA GLU A 131 28.93 8.69 29.61
C GLU A 131 30.45 8.94 29.75
N HIS A 132 31.16 8.00 30.39
CA HIS A 132 32.59 8.13 30.67
C HIS A 132 33.38 6.91 30.19
N ILE A 133 34.37 7.17 29.33
CA ILE A 133 35.33 6.17 28.83
C ILE A 133 36.32 5.83 29.94
N ARG A 134 36.65 4.56 30.16
CA ARG A 134 37.61 4.09 31.16
C ARG A 134 38.92 3.63 30.50
N ALA A 135 40.00 3.56 31.28
CA ALA A 135 41.24 2.96 30.81
C ALA A 135 41.02 1.48 30.51
N GLY A 136 41.47 1.01 29.35
CA GLY A 136 41.23 -0.33 28.82
C GLY A 136 40.12 -0.40 27.77
N ASP A 137 39.25 0.61 27.68
CA ASP A 137 38.18 0.66 26.67
C ASP A 137 38.75 0.90 25.27
N ILE A 138 37.94 0.59 24.26
CA ILE A 138 38.31 0.65 22.85
C ILE A 138 37.35 1.62 22.14
N PRO A 139 37.54 2.94 22.29
CA PRO A 139 36.68 3.93 21.65
C PRO A 139 36.88 3.96 20.13
N VAL A 140 35.77 4.15 19.42
CA VAL A 140 35.75 4.43 17.98
C VAL A 140 35.59 5.93 17.82
N VAL A 141 36.57 6.59 17.20
CA VAL A 141 36.62 8.06 17.09
C VAL A 141 36.66 8.47 15.63
N TRP A 142 35.90 9.51 15.29
CA TRP A 142 35.91 10.15 13.98
C TRP A 142 36.81 11.37 14.02
N PHE A 143 37.87 11.35 13.22
CA PHE A 143 38.79 12.48 13.08
C PHE A 143 38.39 13.36 11.90
N PRO A 144 38.43 14.70 12.03
CA PRO A 144 38.17 15.60 10.91
C PRO A 144 39.21 15.36 9.81
N GLY A 145 38.75 15.21 8.56
CA GLY A 145 39.62 14.96 7.40
C GLY A 145 39.92 13.48 7.11
N ARG A 146 39.38 12.53 7.89
CA ARG A 146 39.45 11.08 7.58
C ARG A 146 38.06 10.52 7.32
N PRO A 147 37.82 9.79 6.21
CA PRO A 147 36.51 9.24 5.89
C PRO A 147 36.16 7.99 6.72
N LEU A 148 37.18 7.32 7.29
CA LEU A 148 37.01 6.11 8.08
C LEU A 148 37.31 6.42 9.56
N PRO A 149 36.48 5.92 10.49
CA PRO A 149 36.76 6.03 11.91
C PRO A 149 37.97 5.18 12.31
N MET A 150 38.63 5.58 13.38
CA MET A 150 39.81 4.88 13.90
C MET A 150 39.50 4.28 15.26
N VAL A 151 40.12 3.13 15.52
CA VAL A 151 39.97 2.36 16.76
C VAL A 151 41.28 2.45 17.53
N HIS A 152 41.20 2.87 18.79
CA HIS A 152 42.37 2.94 19.68
C HIS A 152 42.04 2.29 21.03
N ARG A 153 43.07 1.82 21.74
CA ARG A 153 42.94 1.40 23.15
C ARG A 153 43.18 2.61 24.06
N ALA A 154 42.24 2.90 24.94
CA ALA A 154 42.39 3.93 25.96
C ALA A 154 43.42 3.46 27.01
N ILE A 155 44.58 4.12 27.09
CA ILE A 155 45.63 3.76 28.07
C ILE A 155 45.47 4.56 29.37
N LYS A 156 45.22 5.87 29.23
CA LYS A 156 45.03 6.80 30.35
C LYS A 156 43.89 7.75 30.03
N VAL A 157 42.97 7.91 30.98
CA VAL A 157 41.86 8.85 30.88
C VAL A 157 42.04 9.92 31.95
N SER A 158 41.91 11.19 31.57
CA SER A 158 41.96 12.33 32.48
C SER A 158 40.66 13.11 32.35
N TYR A 159 39.85 13.13 33.40
CA TYR A 159 38.64 13.94 33.44
C TYR A 159 39.00 15.33 33.99
N GLN A 160 38.91 16.37 33.17
CA GLN A 160 38.97 17.75 33.65
C GLN A 160 37.57 18.17 34.06
N ILE A 161 37.32 18.32 35.37
CA ILE A 161 36.11 18.95 35.87
C ILE A 161 36.30 20.45 35.67
N THR A 162 35.74 21.02 34.60
CA THR A 162 35.64 22.47 34.48
C THR A 162 34.63 22.94 35.51
N ASN A 163 35.11 23.28 36.71
CA ASN A 163 34.33 24.03 37.68
C ASN A 163 34.02 25.39 37.06
N GLN A 164 32.78 25.63 36.63
CA GLN A 164 32.32 26.90 36.02
C GLN A 164 32.24 28.07 37.02
N SER A 165 33.17 28.18 37.97
CA SER A 165 33.18 29.24 39.00
C SER A 165 34.34 30.23 38.89
N GLU A 166 35.01 30.32 37.73
CA GLU A 166 36.06 31.31 37.51
C GLU A 166 35.76 32.07 36.20
N PRO A 167 35.16 33.28 36.26
CA PRO A 167 35.01 34.10 35.08
C PRO A 167 36.41 34.46 34.57
N ALA A 168 36.63 34.27 33.27
CA ALA A 168 37.87 34.58 32.59
C ALA A 168 38.34 35.99 32.97
N ALA A 169 39.34 36.06 33.86
CA ALA A 169 40.06 37.27 34.18
C ALA A 169 40.82 37.66 32.91
N TYR A 170 40.28 38.66 32.22
CA TYR A 170 40.92 39.41 31.17
C TYR A 170 42.20 40.03 31.76
N THR A 171 43.36 39.65 31.23
CA THR A 171 44.63 40.33 31.48
C THR A 171 45.07 41.00 30.18
N ASP A 172 45.27 42.32 30.27
CA ASP A 172 45.81 43.21 29.24
C ASP A 172 47.16 42.75 28.66
#